data_AF-A0A6N9Z6T8-F1
#
_entry.id   AF-A0A6N9Z6T8-F1
#
_cell.length_a   1.000
_cell.length_b   1.000
_cell.length_c   1.000
_cell.angle_alpha   90.00
_cell.angle_beta   90.00
_cell.angle_gamma   90.00
#
_symmetry.space_group_name_H-M   'P 1'
#
loop_
_entity.id
_entity.type
_entity.pdbx_description
1 polymer ?
#
loop_
_entity_poly.entity_id
_entity_poly.type
_entity_poly.pdbx_seq_one_letter_code
_entity_poly.pdbx_strand_id
1 'polypeptide(L)'
;MTEENTFRKTGTSSAAAAASPASADETPFALLDPRDQLKQLLRHELEGRPFCELSKVSFDHRGAAILGHILLDTLEEQGYSIDDFDAVGALTAAAVPMVSAMILAAASRGVDLDGFVMDFVYPSIKGPSIKGKRVILLDSWLSEKSYVQTSSLVTLRNGNELSLDFGIVEREGAKVVAIASLIGGVDMDKPTVKVIDPVTDETHELPFVEVYHESELR
;
A
#
# COMPACT_ATOMS: atom_id res chain seq x y z
N MET A 1 -41.22 -5.98 11.78
CA MET A 1 -40.36 -6.35 12.91
C MET A 1 -38.93 -6.12 12.45
N THR A 2 -38.26 -5.12 13.01
CA THR A 2 -36.86 -4.81 12.75
C THR A 2 -36.01 -5.82 13.52
N GLU A 3 -35.26 -6.67 12.82
CA GLU A 3 -34.26 -7.53 13.46
C GLU A 3 -33.11 -6.63 13.96
N GLU A 4 -33.05 -6.43 15.27
CA GLU A 4 -31.91 -5.79 15.92
C GLU A 4 -30.73 -6.77 15.87
N ASN A 5 -29.71 -6.42 15.09
CA ASN A 5 -28.46 -7.16 14.99
C ASN A 5 -27.64 -6.96 16.28
N THR A 6 -28.02 -7.63 17.36
CA THR A 6 -27.30 -7.56 18.64
C THR A 6 -25.97 -8.33 18.54
N PHE A 7 -24.86 -7.67 18.85
CA PHE A 7 -23.53 -8.27 18.95
C PHE A 7 -23.56 -9.51 19.87
N ARG A 8 -23.26 -10.70 19.32
CA ARG A 8 -23.21 -11.95 20.08
C ARG A 8 -21.80 -12.20 20.61
N LYS A 9 -21.62 -12.07 21.92
CA LYS A 9 -20.42 -12.53 22.62
C LYS A 9 -20.26 -14.05 22.39
N THR A 10 -19.05 -14.50 22.09
CA THR A 10 -18.74 -15.90 21.75
C THR A 10 -19.28 -16.85 22.82
N GLY A 11 -20.26 -17.69 22.47
CA GLY A 11 -20.94 -18.58 23.43
C GLY A 11 -22.20 -19.30 22.93
N THR A 12 -22.80 -18.90 21.81
CA THR A 12 -23.93 -19.64 21.21
C THR A 12 -23.80 -19.67 19.70
N SER A 13 -23.50 -20.87 19.18
CA SER A 13 -23.38 -21.17 17.76
C SER A 13 -24.71 -20.97 17.04
N SER A 14 -24.65 -20.27 15.91
CA SER A 14 -25.40 -20.59 14.71
C SER A 14 -24.53 -20.16 13.53
N ALA A 15 -23.79 -21.12 12.98
CA ALA A 15 -23.04 -20.94 11.75
C ALA A 15 -23.98 -20.84 10.54
N ALA A 16 -23.47 -20.18 9.49
CA ALA A 16 -23.98 -20.02 8.12
C ALA A 16 -24.76 -18.71 7.86
N ALA A 17 -24.02 -17.68 7.44
CA ALA A 17 -24.56 -16.66 6.54
C ALA A 17 -24.40 -17.19 5.11
N ALA A 18 -25.50 -17.18 4.35
CA ALA A 18 -25.58 -17.70 3.00
C ALA A 18 -24.65 -16.93 2.04
N ALA A 19 -23.90 -17.67 1.22
CA ALA A 19 -23.21 -17.11 0.08
C ALA A 19 -24.26 -16.67 -0.97
N SER A 20 -24.14 -15.43 -1.45
CA SER A 20 -24.90 -14.94 -2.59
C SER A 20 -24.60 -15.79 -3.84
N PRO A 21 -25.60 -16.11 -4.69
CA PRO A 21 -25.37 -16.91 -5.88
C PRO A 21 -24.51 -16.11 -6.87
N ALA A 22 -23.36 -16.67 -7.24
CA ALA A 22 -22.54 -16.17 -8.35
C ALA A 22 -23.27 -16.39 -9.69
N SER A 23 -23.11 -15.45 -10.62
CA SER A 23 -23.55 -15.56 -12.01
C SER A 23 -22.85 -16.74 -12.70
N ALA A 24 -23.57 -17.45 -13.58
CA ALA A 24 -23.15 -18.75 -14.12
C ALA A 24 -21.97 -18.71 -15.13
N ASP A 25 -21.47 -17.52 -15.50
CA ASP A 25 -20.42 -17.33 -16.51
C ASP A 25 -19.10 -16.76 -15.95
N GLU A 26 -19.00 -16.51 -14.64
CA GLU A 26 -17.76 -16.02 -14.02
C GLU A 26 -17.08 -17.10 -13.19
N THR A 27 -15.76 -17.26 -13.38
CA THR A 27 -14.94 -18.10 -12.50
C THR A 27 -15.14 -17.62 -11.06
N PRO A 28 -15.58 -18.48 -10.12
CA PRO A 28 -15.73 -18.11 -8.73
C PRO A 28 -14.46 -17.49 -8.17
N PHE A 29 -14.59 -16.38 -7.42
CA PHE A 29 -13.45 -15.64 -6.84
C PHE A 29 -12.41 -16.55 -6.17
N ALA A 30 -12.87 -17.56 -5.42
CA ALA A 30 -12.00 -18.50 -4.70
C ALA A 30 -11.14 -19.41 -5.60
N LEU A 31 -11.46 -19.50 -6.90
CA LEU A 31 -10.74 -20.31 -7.88
C LEU A 31 -9.74 -19.48 -8.71
N LEU A 32 -9.78 -18.16 -8.61
CA LEU A 32 -8.77 -17.28 -9.21
C LEU A 32 -7.45 -17.39 -8.43
N ASP A 33 -6.32 -17.20 -9.11
CA ASP A 33 -5.06 -17.00 -8.40
C ASP A 33 -5.09 -15.68 -7.61
N PRO A 34 -4.23 -15.52 -6.58
CA PRO A 34 -4.28 -14.33 -5.72
C PRO A 34 -4.14 -13.00 -6.48
N ARG A 35 -3.34 -12.94 -7.55
CA ARG A 35 -3.14 -11.71 -8.31
C ARG A 35 -4.41 -11.37 -9.10
N ASP A 36 -5.09 -12.35 -9.68
CA ASP A 36 -6.37 -12.14 -10.35
C ASP A 36 -7.51 -11.83 -9.37
N GLN A 37 -7.50 -12.43 -8.17
CA GLN A 37 -8.43 -12.08 -7.08
C GLN A 37 -8.32 -10.60 -6.71
N LEU A 38 -7.10 -10.11 -6.45
CA LEU A 38 -6.87 -8.72 -6.09
C LEU A 38 -7.22 -7.78 -7.26
N LYS A 39 -6.88 -8.16 -8.49
CA LYS A 39 -7.27 -7.42 -9.71
C LYS A 39 -8.78 -7.25 -9.84
N GLN A 40 -9.55 -8.30 -9.54
CA GLN A 40 -11.02 -8.22 -9.55
C GLN A 40 -11.55 -7.25 -8.48
N LEU A 41 -11.02 -7.28 -7.25
CA LEU A 41 -11.40 -6.34 -6.19
C LEU A 41 -11.09 -4.89 -6.57
N LEU A 42 -9.91 -4.66 -7.17
CA LEU A 42 -9.49 -3.33 -7.63
C LEU A 42 -10.40 -2.83 -8.75
N ARG A 43 -10.66 -3.63 -9.78
CA ARG A 43 -11.57 -3.25 -10.88
C ARG A 43 -12.95 -2.84 -10.39
N HIS A 44 -13.53 -3.62 -9.47
CA HIS A 44 -14.81 -3.30 -8.86
C HIS A 44 -14.76 -1.98 -8.07
N GLU A 45 -13.68 -1.71 -7.35
CA GLU A 45 -13.55 -0.45 -6.62
C GLU A 45 -13.34 0.76 -7.55
N LEU A 46 -12.66 0.57 -8.68
CA LEU A 46 -12.38 1.62 -9.68
C LEU A 46 -13.59 1.98 -10.55
N GLU A 47 -14.62 1.13 -10.61
CA GLU A 47 -15.76 1.30 -11.51
C GLU A 47 -16.43 2.68 -11.34
N GLY A 48 -16.40 3.49 -12.40
CA GLY A 48 -16.98 4.84 -12.43
C GLY A 48 -16.23 5.89 -11.59
N ARG A 49 -15.01 5.60 -11.11
CA ARG A 49 -14.23 6.52 -10.25
C ARG A 49 -12.96 7.01 -10.92
N PRO A 50 -12.65 8.32 -10.87
CA PRO A 50 -11.40 8.86 -11.41
C PRO A 50 -10.18 8.56 -10.53
N PHE A 51 -10.34 8.51 -9.21
CA PHE A 51 -9.31 8.13 -8.24
C PHE A 51 -9.98 7.69 -6.93
N CYS A 52 -9.32 6.80 -6.17
CA CYS A 52 -9.71 6.48 -4.80
C CYS A 52 -8.52 5.89 -4.03
N GLU A 53 -8.57 6.01 -2.70
CA GLU A 53 -7.51 5.53 -1.78
C GLU A 53 -7.42 4.00 -1.64
N LEU A 54 -8.28 3.25 -2.33
CA LEU A 54 -8.36 1.78 -2.27
C LEU A 54 -8.62 1.20 -0.87
N SER A 55 -9.03 2.02 0.10
CA SER A 55 -9.35 1.61 1.48
C SER A 55 -10.37 0.46 1.54
N LYS A 56 -11.34 0.43 0.62
CA LYS A 56 -12.30 -0.68 0.53
C LYS A 56 -11.66 -2.01 0.14
N VAL A 57 -10.56 -2.00 -0.59
CA VAL A 57 -9.79 -3.20 -0.97
C VAL A 57 -8.82 -3.57 0.15
N SER A 58 -8.10 -2.60 0.69
CA SER A 58 -7.08 -2.84 1.72
C SER A 58 -7.67 -3.23 3.08
N PHE A 59 -8.93 -2.87 3.36
CA PHE A 59 -9.70 -3.35 4.51
C PHE A 59 -10.70 -4.48 4.18
N ASP A 60 -10.82 -4.91 2.91
CA ASP A 60 -11.59 -6.12 2.58
C ASP A 60 -10.85 -7.35 3.11
N HIS A 61 -11.55 -8.24 3.83
CA HIS A 61 -10.96 -9.44 4.40
C HIS A 61 -10.21 -10.34 3.40
N ARG A 62 -10.61 -10.36 2.13
CA ARG A 62 -9.93 -11.09 1.06
C ARG A 62 -8.74 -10.29 0.55
N GLY A 63 -8.94 -9.00 0.28
CA GLY A 63 -7.88 -8.11 -0.20
C GLY A 63 -6.71 -7.99 0.80
N ALA A 64 -7.01 -7.73 2.07
CA ALA A 64 -6.03 -7.63 3.15
C ALA A 64 -5.19 -8.91 3.33
N ALA A 65 -5.77 -10.08 3.03
CA ALA A 65 -5.09 -11.37 3.17
C ALA A 65 -4.04 -11.64 2.07
N ILE A 66 -4.21 -11.06 0.87
CA ILE A 66 -3.38 -11.35 -0.31
C ILE A 66 -2.46 -10.18 -0.71
N LEU A 67 -2.87 -8.95 -0.42
CA LEU A 67 -2.17 -7.68 -0.64
C LEU A 67 -0.68 -7.75 -0.29
N GLY A 68 -0.36 -8.16 0.95
CA GLY A 68 1.01 -8.16 1.43
C GLY A 68 1.90 -9.17 0.70
N HIS A 69 1.33 -10.33 0.33
CA HIS A 69 2.04 -11.35 -0.43
C HIS A 69 2.37 -10.86 -1.83
N ILE A 70 1.39 -10.30 -2.52
CA ILE A 70 1.53 -9.80 -3.90
C ILE A 70 2.51 -8.63 -3.97
N LEU A 71 2.50 -7.73 -2.98
CA LEU A 71 3.48 -6.64 -2.90
C LEU A 71 4.91 -7.19 -2.77
N LEU A 72 5.14 -8.15 -1.87
CA LEU A 72 6.46 -8.78 -1.73
C LEU A 72 6.89 -9.54 -2.98
N ASP A 73 5.97 -10.29 -3.61
CA ASP A 73 6.27 -11.03 -4.84
C ASP A 73 6.61 -10.07 -5.98
N THR A 74 5.88 -8.97 -6.11
CA THR A 74 6.15 -7.94 -7.14
C THR A 74 7.52 -7.28 -6.89
N LEU A 75 7.88 -6.99 -5.64
CA LEU A 75 9.21 -6.47 -5.30
C LEU A 75 10.31 -7.45 -5.71
N GLU A 76 10.15 -8.74 -5.39
CA GLU A 76 11.10 -9.79 -5.73
C GLU A 76 11.24 -9.97 -7.26
N GLU A 77 10.13 -9.95 -8.00
CA GLU A 77 10.09 -9.96 -9.46
C GLU A 77 10.86 -8.79 -10.08
N GLN A 78 10.89 -7.63 -9.40
CA GLN A 78 11.65 -6.44 -9.81
C GLN A 78 13.09 -6.40 -9.26
N GLY A 79 13.53 -7.48 -8.61
CA GLY A 79 14.90 -7.63 -8.13
C GLY A 79 15.16 -7.06 -6.73
N TYR A 80 14.11 -6.78 -5.95
CA TYR A 80 14.21 -6.43 -4.53
C TYR A 80 13.80 -7.63 -3.69
N SER A 81 14.80 -8.45 -3.33
CA SER A 81 14.60 -9.51 -2.35
C SER A 81 14.25 -8.89 -0.99
N ILE A 82 13.57 -9.65 -0.14
CA ILE A 82 13.25 -9.23 1.21
C ILE A 82 14.49 -8.94 2.08
N ASP A 83 15.66 -9.45 1.69
CA ASP A 83 16.95 -9.15 2.33
C ASP A 83 17.56 -7.80 1.87
N ASP A 84 17.02 -7.18 0.81
CA ASP A 84 17.52 -5.93 0.23
C ASP A 84 17.03 -4.68 0.97
N PHE A 85 16.03 -4.83 1.85
CA PHE A 85 15.48 -3.78 2.69
C PHE A 85 15.17 -4.28 4.08
N ASP A 86 15.14 -3.37 5.06
CA ASP A 86 15.01 -3.70 6.48
C ASP A 86 13.65 -3.26 7.05
N ALA A 87 12.93 -2.36 6.36
CA ALA A 87 11.61 -1.89 6.76
C ALA A 87 10.78 -1.37 5.58
N VAL A 88 9.46 -1.35 5.75
CA VAL A 88 8.50 -0.72 4.83
C VAL A 88 7.74 0.44 5.49
N GLY A 89 7.61 1.56 4.78
CA GLY A 89 7.01 2.79 5.30
C GLY A 89 5.80 3.22 4.51
N ALA A 90 4.72 3.66 5.18
CA ALA A 90 3.57 4.25 4.49
C ALA A 90 3.85 5.73 4.16
N LEU A 91 3.78 6.09 2.86
CA LEU A 91 3.80 7.49 2.40
C LEU A 91 2.49 8.21 2.70
N THR A 92 1.38 7.48 2.64
CA THR A 92 0.05 8.02 2.83
C THR A 92 -0.70 7.23 3.90
N ALA A 93 -1.72 7.84 4.50
CA ALA A 93 -2.61 7.12 5.41
C ALA A 93 -3.26 5.88 4.73
N ALA A 94 -3.51 5.97 3.42
CA ALA A 94 -4.07 4.89 2.61
C ALA A 94 -3.15 3.66 2.49
N ALA A 95 -1.83 3.85 2.64
CA ALA A 95 -0.84 2.78 2.57
C ALA A 95 -0.59 2.06 3.91
N VAL A 96 -1.09 2.59 5.04
CA VAL A 96 -0.90 1.98 6.37
C VAL A 96 -1.41 0.52 6.45
N PRO A 97 -2.59 0.18 5.90
CA PRO A 97 -3.03 -1.21 5.85
C PRO A 97 -2.10 -2.12 5.02
N MET A 98 -1.45 -1.55 3.98
CA MET A 98 -0.50 -2.29 3.13
C MET A 98 0.79 -2.60 3.86
N VAL A 99 1.33 -1.64 4.64
CA VAL A 99 2.44 -1.89 5.56
C VAL A 99 2.12 -3.06 6.50
N SER A 100 0.93 -3.02 7.12
CA SER A 100 0.49 -4.09 8.04
C SER A 100 0.39 -5.45 7.34
N ALA A 101 -0.16 -5.48 6.12
CA ALA A 101 -0.27 -6.69 5.33
C ALA A 101 1.11 -7.26 4.92
N MET A 102 2.06 -6.41 4.55
CA MET A 102 3.43 -6.85 4.21
C MET A 102 4.17 -7.41 5.41
N ILE A 103 4.02 -6.82 6.61
CA ILE A 103 4.58 -7.38 7.86
C ILE A 103 4.07 -8.81 8.08
N LEU A 104 2.75 -9.00 7.97
CA LEU A 104 2.13 -10.32 8.18
C LEU A 104 2.55 -11.33 7.10
N ALA A 105 2.65 -10.88 5.85
CA ALA A 105 3.11 -11.71 4.74
C ALA A 105 4.58 -12.12 4.90
N ALA A 106 5.46 -11.20 5.29
CA ALA A 106 6.86 -11.49 5.60
C ALA A 106 6.99 -12.49 6.76
N ALA A 107 6.25 -12.27 7.84
CA ALA A 107 6.24 -13.20 8.98
C ALA A 107 5.77 -14.60 8.59
N SER A 108 4.79 -14.73 7.68
CA SER A 108 4.35 -16.03 7.16
C SER A 108 5.41 -16.75 6.32
N ARG A 109 6.39 -16.00 5.77
CA ARG A 109 7.57 -16.52 5.06
C ARG A 109 8.76 -16.78 6.00
N GLY A 110 8.60 -16.53 7.31
CA GLY A 110 9.66 -16.69 8.30
C GLY A 110 10.70 -15.58 8.29
N VAL A 111 10.35 -14.39 7.74
CA VAL A 111 11.23 -13.23 7.64
C VAL A 111 10.70 -12.10 8.52
N ASP A 112 11.61 -11.46 9.24
CA ASP A 112 11.29 -10.29 10.05
C ASP A 112 11.30 -9.03 9.16
N LEU A 113 10.16 -8.35 9.06
CA LEU A 113 10.03 -7.09 8.36
C LEU A 113 9.38 -6.06 9.28
N ASP A 114 10.09 -4.96 9.55
CA ASP A 114 9.55 -3.84 10.31
C ASP A 114 8.66 -2.95 9.42
N GLY A 115 7.61 -2.41 10.00
CA GLY A 115 6.78 -1.39 9.35
C GLY A 115 6.79 -0.07 10.11
N PHE A 116 6.68 1.03 9.39
CA PHE A 116 6.59 2.36 10.00
C PHE A 116 5.63 3.29 9.25
N VAL A 117 5.25 4.37 9.94
CA VAL A 117 4.49 5.49 9.38
C VAL A 117 5.24 6.78 9.70
N MET A 118 5.25 7.72 8.76
CA MET A 118 5.80 9.05 8.98
C MET A 118 4.70 10.00 9.46
N ASP A 119 5.03 10.85 10.41
CA ASP A 119 4.12 11.82 11.02
C ASP A 119 4.91 13.08 11.40
N PHE A 120 4.22 14.20 11.46
CA PHE A 120 4.76 15.49 11.85
C PHE A 120 4.87 15.64 13.37
N VAL A 121 4.19 14.79 14.14
CA VAL A 121 4.26 14.78 15.60
C VAL A 121 5.44 13.96 16.08
N TYR A 122 6.26 14.49 16.99
CA TYR A 122 7.38 13.74 17.58
C TYR A 122 6.92 12.46 18.32
N PRO A 123 7.62 11.32 18.18
CA PRO A 123 8.68 11.06 17.21
C PRO A 123 8.11 10.95 15.79
N SER A 124 8.80 11.53 14.80
CA SER A 124 8.30 11.60 13.42
C SER A 124 8.16 10.25 12.73
N ILE A 125 8.82 9.22 13.27
CA ILE A 125 8.64 7.82 12.89
C ILE A 125 7.75 7.14 13.91
N LYS A 126 6.64 6.55 13.45
CA LYS A 126 5.76 5.68 14.23
C LYS A 126 6.06 4.23 13.87
N GLY A 127 6.73 3.52 14.78
CA GLY A 127 7.18 2.14 14.57
C GLY A 127 8.58 1.93 15.14
N PRO A 128 9.20 0.77 14.87
CA PRO A 128 10.61 0.53 15.13
C PRO A 128 11.50 1.60 14.47
N SER A 129 12.67 1.87 15.05
CA SER A 129 13.61 2.84 14.47
C SER A 129 14.06 2.40 13.08
N ILE A 130 14.13 3.36 12.17
CA ILE A 130 14.68 3.19 10.81
C ILE A 130 16.11 3.71 10.68
N LYS A 131 16.77 4.04 11.79
CA LYS A 131 18.09 4.67 11.75
C LYS A 131 19.12 3.80 11.00
N GLY A 132 19.68 4.32 9.92
CA GLY A 132 20.65 3.61 9.08
C GLY A 132 20.08 2.42 8.29
N LYS A 133 18.75 2.24 8.26
CA LYS A 133 18.08 1.14 7.56
C LYS A 133 17.83 1.46 6.09
N ARG A 134 17.76 0.41 5.27
CA ARG A 134 17.24 0.46 3.90
C ARG A 134 15.73 0.30 3.96
N VAL A 135 14.99 1.18 3.32
CA VAL A 135 13.52 1.19 3.42
C VAL A 135 12.86 1.24 2.05
N ILE A 136 11.72 0.57 1.93
CA ILE A 136 10.80 0.75 0.79
C ILE A 136 9.61 1.58 1.26
N LEU A 137 9.24 2.58 0.48
CA LEU A 137 8.10 3.44 0.77
C LEU A 137 6.89 3.01 -0.06
N LEU A 138 5.71 2.97 0.55
CA LEU A 138 4.48 2.44 -0.02
C LEU A 138 3.45 3.53 -0.23
N ASP A 139 2.77 3.48 -1.36
CA ASP A 139 1.52 4.21 -1.60
C ASP A 139 0.42 3.28 -2.13
N SER A 140 -0.85 3.65 -1.98
CA SER A 140 -1.95 2.88 -2.52
C SER A 140 -2.09 3.06 -4.03
N TRP A 141 -2.00 4.30 -4.50
CA TRP A 141 -2.16 4.63 -5.91
C TRP A 141 -1.36 5.88 -6.25
N LEU A 142 -0.26 5.68 -6.95
CA LEU A 142 0.64 6.76 -7.37
C LEU A 142 0.60 6.91 -8.90
N SER A 143 0.37 8.12 -9.38
CA SER A 143 0.32 8.47 -10.81
C SER A 143 0.83 9.90 -10.99
N GLU A 144 1.10 10.33 -12.24
CA GLU A 144 1.48 11.73 -12.52
C GLU A 144 0.42 12.75 -12.06
N LYS A 145 -0.83 12.31 -11.91
CA LYS A 145 -1.97 13.09 -11.42
C LYS A 145 -2.29 12.83 -9.95
N SER A 146 -1.56 11.93 -9.30
CA SER A 146 -1.67 11.69 -7.87
C SER A 146 -1.03 12.89 -7.17
N TYR A 147 -1.82 13.96 -7.07
CA TYR A 147 -1.60 14.96 -6.04
C TYR A 147 -1.67 14.17 -4.75
N VAL A 148 -0.53 13.98 -4.10
CA VAL A 148 -0.45 13.47 -2.73
C VAL A 148 -1.51 14.22 -1.95
N GLN A 149 -2.61 13.52 -1.66
CA GLN A 149 -3.72 14.08 -0.93
C GLN A 149 -3.65 13.42 0.43
N THR A 150 -3.16 14.24 1.36
CA THR A 150 -3.50 14.27 2.78
C THR A 150 -2.89 13.21 3.68
N SER A 151 -2.06 13.67 4.62
CA SER A 151 -2.59 14.02 5.95
C SER A 151 -1.62 14.84 6.81
N SER A 152 -1.64 16.16 6.65
CA SER A 152 -1.75 17.06 7.81
C SER A 152 -2.09 18.48 7.35
N LEU A 153 -2.97 19.13 8.10
CA LEU A 153 -3.34 20.52 7.91
C LEU A 153 -2.06 21.40 8.06
N VAL A 154 -1.75 22.22 7.05
CA VAL A 154 -0.68 23.26 6.97
C VAL A 154 0.73 22.67 6.70
N THR A 155 1.27 22.69 5.47
CA THR A 155 1.70 23.90 4.73
C THR A 155 1.50 23.76 3.20
N LEU A 156 0.49 24.47 2.71
CA LEU A 156 0.38 24.92 1.34
C LEU A 156 1.50 25.93 1.03
N ARG A 157 2.30 25.65 0.00
CA ARG A 157 2.60 26.66 -1.03
C ARG A 157 3.18 26.11 -2.35
N ASN A 158 3.89 24.98 -2.37
CA ASN A 158 4.68 24.60 -3.57
C ASN A 158 4.60 23.13 -4.07
N GLY A 159 3.68 22.27 -3.62
CA GLY A 159 3.50 20.93 -4.23
C GLY A 159 4.56 19.87 -3.87
N ASN A 160 5.14 19.95 -2.66
CA ASN A 160 6.29 19.14 -2.21
C ASN A 160 5.93 18.17 -1.05
N GLU A 161 4.86 17.39 -1.15
CA GLU A 161 4.47 16.51 -0.02
C GLU A 161 5.44 15.32 0.13
N LEU A 162 5.83 14.64 -0.97
CA LEU A 162 6.83 13.57 -0.93
C LEU A 162 8.16 14.06 -0.34
N SER A 163 8.63 15.21 -0.81
CA SER A 163 9.86 15.86 -0.35
C SER A 163 10.02 15.90 1.17
N LEU A 164 8.92 16.11 1.89
CA LEU A 164 8.97 16.21 3.34
C LEU A 164 9.14 14.84 4.02
N ASP A 165 8.40 13.82 3.56
CA ASP A 165 8.55 12.45 4.04
C ASP A 165 10.00 11.96 3.83
N PHE A 166 10.56 12.28 2.66
CA PHE A 166 11.97 11.99 2.36
C PHE A 166 12.94 12.70 3.30
N GLY A 167 12.67 13.96 3.67
CA GLY A 167 13.46 14.67 4.68
C GLY A 167 13.39 14.02 6.08
N ILE A 168 12.25 13.42 6.45
CA ILE A 168 12.13 12.65 7.71
C ILE A 168 13.02 11.40 7.65
N VAL A 169 12.95 10.65 6.55
CA VAL A 169 13.76 9.43 6.36
C VAL A 169 15.25 9.74 6.34
N GLU A 170 15.65 10.78 5.61
CA GLU A 170 17.05 11.20 5.50
C GLU A 170 17.61 11.66 6.85
N ARG A 171 16.81 12.37 7.66
CA ARG A 171 17.20 12.79 9.01
C ARG A 171 17.51 11.60 9.93
N GLU A 172 16.82 10.48 9.75
CA GLU A 172 17.13 9.23 10.45
C GLU A 172 18.37 8.52 9.87
N GLY A 173 18.92 9.01 8.75
CA GLY A 173 20.00 8.36 8.01
C GLY A 173 19.56 7.07 7.33
N ALA A 174 18.25 6.87 7.13
CA ALA A 174 17.73 5.76 6.36
C ALA A 174 17.89 6.02 4.85
N LYS A 175 18.01 4.94 4.09
CA LYS A 175 18.11 4.98 2.63
C LYS A 175 16.83 4.42 2.03
N VAL A 176 16.10 5.25 1.29
CA VAL A 176 14.99 4.77 0.46
C VAL A 176 15.58 4.04 -0.75
N VAL A 177 15.25 2.76 -0.91
CA VAL A 177 15.77 1.93 -2.01
C VAL A 177 14.79 1.84 -3.18
N ALA A 178 13.49 1.95 -2.92
CA ALA A 178 12.43 2.02 -3.92
C ALA A 178 11.15 2.63 -3.32
N ILE A 179 10.27 3.11 -4.20
CA ILE A 179 8.87 3.36 -3.89
C ILE A 179 8.05 2.23 -4.55
N ALA A 180 7.05 1.71 -3.86
CA ALA A 180 6.12 0.74 -4.43
C ALA A 180 4.67 1.22 -4.27
N SER A 181 3.81 0.93 -5.24
CA SER A 181 2.38 1.16 -5.11
C SER A 181 1.53 0.02 -5.63
N LEU A 182 0.33 -0.10 -5.06
CA LEU A 182 -0.63 -1.10 -5.52
C LEU A 182 -1.16 -0.78 -6.93
N ILE A 183 -1.46 0.48 -7.21
CA ILE A 183 -1.75 0.96 -8.57
C ILE A 183 -0.72 2.01 -8.95
N GLY A 184 -0.15 1.81 -10.12
CA GLY A 184 0.77 2.72 -10.76
C GLY A 184 0.15 3.33 -12.02
N GLY A 185 0.18 4.65 -12.13
CA GLY A 185 -0.38 5.37 -13.27
C GLY A 185 0.68 5.91 -14.24
N VAL A 186 1.89 5.33 -14.25
CA VAL A 186 2.91 5.67 -15.24
C VAL A 186 3.05 4.54 -16.25
N ASP A 187 2.79 4.81 -17.54
CA ASP A 187 3.06 3.85 -18.61
C ASP A 187 4.55 3.97 -19.02
N MET A 188 5.46 3.61 -18.11
CA MET A 188 6.92 3.69 -18.31
C MET A 188 7.56 2.30 -18.23
N ASP A 189 8.44 1.96 -19.18
CA ASP A 189 9.17 0.66 -19.19
C ASP A 189 10.09 0.47 -17.97
N LYS A 190 10.58 1.58 -17.38
CA LYS A 190 11.39 1.63 -16.15
C LYS A 190 10.94 2.82 -15.32
N PRO A 191 9.87 2.67 -14.53
CA PRO A 191 9.27 3.78 -13.84
C PRO A 191 10.20 4.26 -12.72
N THR A 192 10.38 5.58 -12.65
CA THR A 192 11.12 6.24 -11.58
C THR A 192 10.29 7.37 -11.00
N VAL A 193 10.47 7.65 -9.72
CA VAL A 193 9.89 8.80 -9.03
C VAL A 193 11.00 9.80 -8.78
N LYS A 194 10.79 11.02 -9.27
CA LYS A 194 11.64 12.16 -8.96
C LYS A 194 11.26 12.73 -7.61
N VAL A 195 12.20 12.71 -6.68
CA VAL A 195 12.09 13.31 -5.34
C VAL A 195 12.99 14.53 -5.29
N ILE A 196 12.48 15.60 -4.69
CA ILE A 196 13.23 16.84 -4.49
C ILE A 196 13.33 17.08 -3.00
N ASP A 197 14.53 17.25 -2.45
CA ASP A 197 14.72 17.68 -1.06
C ASP A 197 14.19 19.12 -0.91
N PRO A 198 13.25 19.39 0.00
CA PRO A 198 12.62 20.71 0.12
C PRO A 198 13.52 21.75 0.81
N VAL A 199 14.64 21.33 1.41
CA VAL A 199 15.61 22.15 2.13
C VAL A 199 16.83 22.44 1.25
N THR A 200 17.34 21.44 0.53
CA THR A 200 18.56 21.58 -0.27
C THR A 200 18.31 21.78 -1.77
N ASP A 201 17.09 21.57 -2.24
CA ASP A 201 16.72 21.46 -3.66
C ASP A 201 17.44 20.32 -4.40
N GLU A 202 18.11 19.40 -3.68
CA GLU A 202 18.73 18.21 -4.28
C GLU A 202 17.65 17.31 -4.90
N THR A 203 17.95 16.77 -6.07
CA THR A 203 17.04 15.90 -6.82
C THR A 203 17.55 14.48 -6.80
N HIS A 204 16.68 13.55 -6.41
CA HIS A 204 16.93 12.12 -6.45
C HIS A 204 15.93 11.43 -7.38
N GLU A 205 16.39 10.46 -8.17
CA GLU A 205 15.51 9.54 -8.89
C GLU A 205 15.50 8.20 -8.16
N LEU A 206 14.30 7.74 -7.82
CA LEU A 206 14.10 6.48 -7.13
C LEU A 206 13.38 5.49 -8.03
N PRO A 207 13.75 4.20 -7.98
CA PRO A 207 12.97 3.16 -8.63
C PRO A 207 11.53 3.16 -8.13
N PHE A 208 10.59 3.02 -9.05
CA PHE A 208 9.18 2.85 -8.74
C PHE A 208 8.74 1.43 -9.11
N VAL A 209 7.98 0.78 -8.24
CA VAL A 209 7.47 -0.58 -8.44
C VAL A 209 5.95 -0.54 -8.42
N GLU A 210 5.34 -0.91 -9.53
CA GLU A 210 3.89 -0.89 -9.72
C GLU A 210 3.37 -2.33 -9.68
N VAL A 211 2.44 -2.63 -8.77
CA VAL A 211 1.81 -3.97 -8.75
C VAL A 211 0.84 -4.13 -9.92
N TYR A 212 0.04 -3.11 -10.21
CA TYR A 212 -0.81 -3.06 -11.38
C TYR A 212 -0.66 -1.72 -12.07
N HIS A 213 -0.58 -1.74 -13.40
CA HIS A 213 -0.75 -0.52 -14.17
C HIS A 213 -2.23 -0.11 -14.18
N GLU A 214 -2.50 1.19 -14.08
CA GLU A 214 -3.86 1.75 -14.15
C GLU A 214 -4.59 1.31 -15.42
N SER A 215 -3.87 1.20 -16.54
CA SER A 215 -4.38 0.76 -17.84
C SER A 215 -4.89 -0.70 -17.84
N GLU A 216 -4.43 -1.54 -16.91
CA GLU A 216 -4.93 -2.92 -16.78
C GLU A 216 -6.27 -3.02 -16.03
N LEU A 217 -6.63 -1.96 -15.31
CA LEU A 217 -7.77 -1.94 -14.39
C LEU A 217 -8.97 -1.14 -14.93
N ARG A 218 -8.80 -0.40 -16.03
CA ARG A 218 -9.83 0.41 -16.68
C ARG A 218 -10.27 -0.13 -18.03
#